data_AF-A0A936EIP6-F1
#
_entry.id   AF-A0A936EIP6-F1
#
_cell.length_a   1.000
_cell.length_b   1.000
_cell.length_c   1.000
_cell.angle_alpha   90.00
_cell.angle_beta   90.00
_cell.angle_gamma   90.00
#
_symmetry.space_group_name_H-M   'P 1'
#
loop_
_entity.id
_entity.type
_entity.pdbx_description
1 polymer ?
#
loop_
_entity_poly.entity_id
_entity_poly.type
_entity_poly.pdbx_seq_one_letter_code
_entity_poly.pdbx_strand_id
1 'polypeptide(L)'
;MEFDDQAKGLERLGLSTPLTIPVRLLTRSRYSGIEAGAFEVMVEGLERDWLRLLGPRCVKIPVAHSGHYIHRDQPAVFLAEVDALLGEQRASGR
;
A
#
# COMPACT_ATOMS: atom_id res chain seq x y z
N MET A 1 20.06 11.13 -2.44
CA MET A 1 19.53 10.59 -1.16
C MET A 1 18.56 9.47 -1.50
N GLU A 2 18.26 8.53 -0.59
CA GLU A 2 17.35 7.40 -0.84
C GLU A 2 16.03 7.81 -1.53
N PHE A 3 15.46 8.96 -1.15
CA PHE A 3 14.22 9.50 -1.74
C PHE A 3 14.38 10.07 -3.16
N ASP A 4 15.56 10.61 -3.51
CA ASP A 4 15.82 11.08 -4.89
C ASP A 4 15.92 9.91 -5.87
N ASP A 5 16.43 8.77 -5.38
CA ASP A 5 16.59 7.57 -6.18
C ASP A 5 15.25 6.84 -6.37
N GLN A 6 14.28 7.01 -5.46
CA GLN A 6 12.90 6.57 -5.64
C GLN A 6 12.21 7.28 -6.81
N ALA A 7 12.37 8.61 -6.92
CA ALA A 7 11.78 9.39 -8.02
C ALA A 7 12.26 8.89 -9.39
N LYS A 8 13.57 8.65 -9.53
CA LYS A 8 14.16 8.05 -10.74
C LYS A 8 13.69 6.61 -10.99
N GLY A 9 13.44 5.85 -9.93
CA GLY A 9 12.86 4.51 -10.00
C GLY A 9 11.45 4.52 -10.58
N LEU A 10 10.62 5.48 -10.17
CA LEU A 10 9.25 5.63 -10.64
C LEU A 10 9.19 5.99 -12.14
N GLU A 11 10.11 6.83 -12.62
CA GLU A 11 10.23 7.16 -14.05
C GLU A 11 10.58 5.93 -14.92
N ARG A 12 11.31 4.97 -14.36
CA ARG A 12 11.74 3.75 -15.06
C ARG A 12 10.71 2.63 -14.97
N LEU A 13 9.85 2.64 -13.96
CA LEU A 13 8.71 1.74 -13.87
C LEU A 13 7.69 2.16 -14.92
N GLY A 14 7.50 1.32 -15.94
CA GLY A 14 6.47 1.52 -16.95
C GLY A 14 5.07 1.43 -16.34
N LEU A 15 4.57 2.53 -15.78
CA LEU A 15 3.22 2.66 -15.18
C LEU A 15 2.09 2.42 -16.20
N SER A 16 2.43 2.23 -17.48
CA SER A 16 1.50 1.91 -18.56
C SER A 16 0.87 0.52 -18.45
N THR A 17 1.49 -0.40 -17.70
CA THR A 17 0.99 -1.77 -17.55
C THR A 17 0.72 -2.07 -16.08
N PRO A 18 -0.49 -1.75 -15.57
CA PRO A 18 -0.85 -2.05 -14.20
C PRO A 18 -0.88 -3.57 -13.93
N LEU A 19 -0.70 -3.95 -12.67
CA LEU A 19 -0.90 -5.34 -12.25
C LEU A 19 -2.35 -5.78 -12.49
N THR A 20 -2.51 -6.97 -13.05
CA THR A 20 -3.82 -7.58 -13.35
C THR A 20 -4.27 -8.59 -12.30
N ILE A 21 -3.50 -8.74 -11.21
CA ILE A 21 -3.83 -9.59 -10.07
C ILE A 21 -4.54 -8.78 -8.98
N PRO A 22 -5.41 -9.39 -8.15
CA PRO A 22 -5.90 -8.75 -6.92
C PRO A 22 -4.75 -8.33 -6.02
N VAL A 23 -4.80 -7.09 -5.52
CA VAL A 23 -3.80 -6.57 -4.57
C VAL A 23 -4.49 -5.86 -3.40
N ARG A 24 -3.98 -6.05 -2.19
CA ARG A 24 -4.34 -5.26 -1.01
C ARG A 24 -3.21 -4.31 -0.65
N LEU A 25 -3.50 -3.03 -0.56
CA LEU A 25 -2.56 -2.00 -0.10
C LEU A 25 -3.02 -1.50 1.27
N LEU A 26 -2.45 -2.05 2.34
CA LEU A 26 -2.72 -1.61 3.71
C LEU A 26 -1.85 -0.39 4.01
N THR A 27 -2.48 0.72 4.42
CA THR A 27 -1.78 1.97 4.73
C THR A 27 -1.99 2.39 6.18
N ARG A 28 -0.98 3.05 6.75
CA ARG A 28 -1.05 3.55 8.12
C ARG A 28 -2.06 4.68 8.24
N SER A 29 -2.56 4.91 9.46
CA SER A 29 -3.45 6.04 9.78
C SER A 29 -2.89 6.97 10.85
N ARG A 30 -1.71 6.65 11.41
CA ARG A 30 -1.04 7.44 12.43
C ARG A 30 0.41 7.72 12.03
N TYR A 31 0.80 8.96 12.25
CA TYR A 31 2.18 9.44 12.19
C TYR A 31 2.56 9.88 13.60
N SER A 32 3.71 9.41 14.10
CA SER A 32 4.22 9.88 15.40
C SER A 32 4.72 11.32 15.30
N GLY A 33 4.93 12.00 16.42
CA GLY A 33 5.20 13.45 16.43
C GLY A 33 6.39 13.91 15.57
N ILE A 34 7.43 13.08 15.41
CA ILE A 34 8.59 13.38 14.54
C ILE A 34 8.31 13.06 13.05
N GLU A 35 7.30 12.25 12.77
CA GLU A 35 6.90 11.83 11.43
C GLU A 35 5.85 12.77 10.80
N ALA A 36 5.18 13.59 11.60
CA ALA A 36 4.16 14.52 11.12
C ALA A 36 4.78 15.62 10.22
N GLY A 37 4.04 16.07 9.22
CA GLY A 37 4.46 17.13 8.30
C GLY A 37 5.10 16.59 7.01
N ALA A 38 6.33 17.00 6.69
CA ALA A 38 6.92 16.70 5.37
C ALA A 38 7.02 15.20 5.06
N PHE A 39 7.31 14.39 6.09
CA PHE A 39 7.39 12.94 5.95
C PHE A 39 6.00 12.30 5.73
N GLU A 40 4.97 12.81 6.40
CA GLU A 40 3.57 12.42 6.14
C GLU A 40 3.16 12.69 4.71
N VAL A 41 3.38 13.92 4.22
CA VAL A 41 3.08 14.31 2.82
C VAL A 41 3.81 13.42 1.81
N MET A 42 5.08 13.10 2.10
CA MET A 42 5.87 12.20 1.26
C MET A 42 5.27 10.79 1.23
N VAL A 43 4.89 10.21 2.38
CA VAL A 43 4.31 8.87 2.42
C VAL A 43 2.94 8.81 1.75
N GLU A 44 2.09 9.83 1.93
CA GLU A 44 0.85 9.92 1.16
C GLU A 44 1.09 10.01 -0.35
N GLY A 45 2.18 10.65 -0.77
CA GLY A 45 2.66 10.64 -2.16
C GLY A 45 2.96 9.23 -2.64
N LEU A 46 3.78 8.49 -1.88
CA LEU A 46 4.13 7.10 -2.20
C LEU A 46 2.89 6.21 -2.28
N GLU A 47 1.91 6.37 -1.38
CA GLU A 47 0.66 5.62 -1.43
C GLU A 47 -0.11 5.84 -2.74
N ARG A 48 -0.10 7.07 -3.29
CA ARG A 48 -0.72 7.36 -4.59
C ARG A 48 0.04 6.72 -5.74
N ASP A 49 1.37 6.71 -5.68
CA ASP A 49 2.20 6.09 -6.72
C ASP A 49 2.03 4.57 -6.73
N TRP A 50 1.91 3.94 -5.55
CA TRP A 50 1.53 2.53 -5.45
C TRP A 50 0.16 2.26 -6.06
N LEU A 51 -0.86 3.08 -5.79
CA LEU A 51 -2.17 2.88 -6.40
C LEU A 51 -2.14 2.94 -7.93
N ARG A 52 -1.32 3.85 -8.50
CA ARG A 52 -1.12 3.94 -9.95
C ARG A 52 -0.44 2.67 -10.51
N LEU A 53 0.59 2.17 -9.83
CA LEU A 53 1.33 0.97 -10.24
C LEU A 53 0.47 -0.30 -10.14
N LEU A 54 -0.23 -0.47 -9.03
CA LEU A 54 -0.99 -1.68 -8.72
C LEU A 54 -2.30 -1.77 -9.51
N GLY A 55 -2.79 -0.64 -10.02
CA GLY A 55 -3.90 -0.60 -10.96
C GLY A 55 -5.27 -0.86 -10.36
N PRO A 56 -6.29 -1.08 -11.21
CA PRO A 56 -7.70 -1.03 -10.82
C PRO A 56 -8.15 -2.19 -9.93
N ARG A 57 -7.38 -3.28 -9.83
CA ARG A 57 -7.66 -4.41 -8.93
C ARG A 57 -7.03 -4.24 -7.54
N CYS A 58 -6.37 -3.11 -7.30
CA CYS A 58 -5.86 -2.76 -5.98
C CYS A 58 -6.98 -2.20 -5.10
N VAL A 59 -7.11 -2.74 -3.89
CA VAL A 59 -7.95 -2.19 -2.84
C VAL A 59 -7.05 -1.55 -1.79
N LYS A 60 -7.13 -0.23 -1.64
CA LYS A 60 -6.46 0.51 -0.55
C LYS A 60 -7.27 0.39 0.73
N ILE A 61 -6.61 0.01 1.82
CA ILE A 61 -7.22 -0.14 3.14
C ILE A 61 -6.43 0.71 4.14
N PRO A 62 -6.89 1.94 4.43
CA PRO A 62 -6.37 2.70 5.55
C PRO A 62 -6.72 2.00 6.85
N VAL A 63 -5.71 1.52 7.59
CA VAL A 63 -5.92 0.74 8.79
C VAL A 63 -5.96 1.67 10.01
N ALA A 64 -7.12 1.78 10.64
CA ALA A 64 -7.31 2.62 11.82
C ALA A 64 -6.33 2.28 12.95
N HIS A 65 -5.87 3.30 13.67
CA HIS A 65 -4.99 3.16 14.82
C HIS A 65 -3.66 2.42 14.56
N SER A 66 -3.16 2.46 13.32
CA SER A 66 -1.89 1.81 12.93
C SER A 66 -0.84 2.82 12.50
N GLY A 67 0.40 2.59 12.94
CA GLY A 67 1.60 3.28 12.52
C GLY A 67 2.37 2.48 11.47
N HIS A 68 3.70 2.56 11.49
CA HIS A 68 4.56 1.95 10.48
C HIS A 68 4.43 0.41 10.42
N TYR A 69 4.21 -0.26 11.55
CA TYR A 69 4.10 -1.72 11.63
C TYR A 69 2.65 -2.18 11.76
N ILE A 70 1.87 -2.06 10.67
CA ILE A 70 0.43 -2.37 10.65
C ILE A 70 0.11 -3.78 11.16
N HIS A 71 0.90 -4.80 10.78
CA HIS A 71 0.68 -6.18 11.22
C HIS A 71 0.87 -6.37 12.73
N ARG A 72 1.67 -5.50 13.38
CA ARG A 72 1.87 -5.51 14.83
C ARG A 72 0.78 -4.72 15.53
N ASP A 73 0.40 -3.57 14.99
CA ASP A 73 -0.59 -2.68 15.59
C ASP A 73 -2.02 -3.21 15.43
N GLN A 74 -2.33 -3.81 14.28
CA GLN A 74 -3.65 -4.30 13.89
C GLN A 74 -3.55 -5.69 13.24
N PRO A 75 -3.08 -6.72 13.98
CA PRO A 75 -2.88 -8.07 13.45
C PRO A 75 -4.16 -8.70 12.91
N ALA A 76 -5.30 -8.43 13.55
CA ALA A 76 -6.60 -8.96 13.12
C ALA A 76 -7.01 -8.44 11.73
N VAL A 77 -6.80 -7.14 11.48
CA VAL A 77 -7.09 -6.53 10.17
C VAL A 77 -6.15 -7.09 9.11
N PHE A 78 -4.86 -7.21 9.42
CA PHE A 78 -3.88 -7.81 8.51
C PHE A 78 -4.27 -9.24 8.11
N LEU A 79 -4.58 -10.10 9.09
CA LEU A 79 -4.97 -11.49 8.82
C LEU A 79 -6.28 -11.59 8.03
N ALA A 80 -7.28 -10.75 8.36
CA ALA A 80 -8.55 -10.72 7.63
C ALA A 80 -8.37 -10.38 6.14
N GLU A 81 -7.48 -9.44 5.81
CA GLU A 81 -7.21 -9.07 4.42
C GLU A 81 -6.39 -10.13 3.68
N VAL A 82 -5.50 -10.85 4.37
CA VAL A 82 -4.81 -12.02 3.81
C VAL A 82 -5.82 -13.12 3.48
N ASP A 83 -6.73 -13.44 4.40
CA ASP A 83 -7.76 -14.46 4.20
C ASP A 83 -8.72 -14.08 3.06
N ALA A 84 -9.13 -12.81 2.99
CA ALA A 84 -9.96 -12.30 1.90
C ALA A 84 -9.27 -12.44 0.54
N LEU A 85 -7.99 -12.08 0.45
CA LEU A 85 -7.20 -12.20 -0.78
C LEU A 85 -7.06 -13.67 -1.22
N LEU A 86 -6.82 -14.59 -0.28
CA LEU A 86 -6.76 -16.03 -0.57
C LEU A 86 -8.12 -16.58 -1.02
N GLY A 87 -9.22 -16.08 -0.46
CA GLY A 87 -10.58 -16.41 -0.89
C GLY A 87 -10.86 -16.00 -2.34
N GLU A 88 -10.45 -14.79 -2.73
CA GLU A 88 -10.59 -14.26 -4.10
C GLU A 88 -9.81 -15.08 -5.13
N GLN A 89 -8.59 -15.50 -4.79
CA GLN A 89 -7.77 -16.36 -5.65
C GLN A 89 -8.45 -17.71 -5.91
N ARG A 90 -8.97 -18.34 -4.85
CA ARG A 90 -9.70 -19.62 -4.97
C ARG A 90 -10.98 -19.47 -5.80
N ALA A 91 -11.67 -18.34 -5.68
CA ALA A 91 -12.87 -18.05 -6.47
C ALA A 91 -12.58 -17.74 -7.95
N SER A 92 -11.41 -17.16 -8.23
CA SER A 92 -10.97 -16.80 -9.59
C SER A 92 -10.36 -17.96 -10.38
N GLY A 93 -10.03 -19.08 -9.73
CA GLY A 93 -9.48 -20.29 -10.37
C GLY A 93 -10.53 -21.21 -11.01
N ARG A 94 -11.62 -20.66 -11.55
CA ARG A 94 -12.63 -21.38 -12.36
C ARG A 94 -12.50 -21.02 -13.83
#